data_AF-A0A392MC14-F1
#
_entry.id   AF-A0A392MC14-F1
#
_cell.length_a   1.000
_cell.length_b   1.000
_cell.length_c   1.000
_cell.angle_alpha   90.00
_cell.angle_beta   90.00
_cell.angle_gamma   90.00
#
_symmetry.space_group_name_H-M   'P 1'
#
loop_
_entity.id
_entity.type
_entity.pdbx_description
1 polymer ?
#
loop_
_entity_poly.entity_id
_entity_poly.type
_entity_poly.pdbx_seq_one_letter_code
_entity_poly.pdbx_strand_id
1 'polypeptide(L)'
;SYVLGEIPSLKDRITIVRQLWDLTQDVLVLVEPGTPHGSSIIAQMRSHILWMENRKHRKSSKKNNEVCKDLITEKAGAFVVAPCPHDGTCPLVKSGKYCHFVQRLERTSSQRAYKRSKGEPLRGFEDEKFSYVVFRKGRRPRHVF
;
A
#
# COMPACT_ATOMS: atom_id res chain seq x y z
N SER A 1 -7.05 8.36 -5.50
CA SER A 1 -8.47 7.99 -5.44
C SER A 1 -8.64 6.96 -4.33
N TYR A 2 -9.53 7.20 -3.39
CA TYR A 2 -9.86 6.28 -2.29
C TYR A 2 -11.04 5.42 -2.75
N VAL A 3 -10.82 4.12 -2.98
CA VAL A 3 -11.83 3.27 -3.66
C VAL A 3 -12.06 1.96 -2.94
N LEU A 4 -11.04 1.40 -2.29
CA LEU A 4 -11.16 0.11 -1.63
C LEU A 4 -12.08 0.19 -0.40
N GLY A 5 -12.16 1.36 0.26
CA GLY A 5 -13.12 1.62 1.33
C GLY A 5 -14.58 1.45 0.93
N GLU A 6 -14.93 1.78 -0.32
CA GLU A 6 -16.29 1.73 -0.85
C GLU A 6 -16.74 0.30 -1.24
N ILE A 7 -15.81 -0.66 -1.24
CA ILE A 7 -16.08 -2.06 -1.59
C ILE A 7 -16.32 -2.82 -0.29
N PRO A 8 -17.57 -3.19 0.07
CA PRO A 8 -17.87 -3.72 1.40
C PRO A 8 -17.23 -5.10 1.64
N SER A 9 -17.25 -5.95 0.62
CA SER A 9 -16.76 -7.33 0.68
C SER A 9 -15.23 -7.40 0.65
N LEU A 10 -14.66 -8.10 1.64
CA LEU A 10 -13.22 -8.41 1.65
C LEU A 10 -12.81 -9.23 0.42
N LYS A 11 -13.66 -10.16 -0.02
CA LYS A 11 -13.40 -11.00 -1.19
C LYS A 11 -13.28 -10.16 -2.47
N ASP A 12 -14.13 -9.15 -2.61
CA ASP A 12 -14.16 -8.30 -3.80
C ASP A 12 -12.96 -7.35 -3.80
N ARG A 13 -12.61 -6.77 -2.64
CA ARG A 13 -11.35 -6.00 -2.47
C ARG A 13 -10.14 -6.82 -2.89
N ILE A 14 -10.03 -8.06 -2.39
CA ILE A 14 -8.94 -8.98 -2.74
C ILE A 14 -8.91 -9.25 -4.24
N THR A 15 -10.07 -9.50 -4.84
CA THR A 15 -10.18 -9.81 -6.28
C THR A 15 -9.73 -8.64 -7.14
N ILE A 16 -10.17 -7.43 -6.82
CA ILE A 16 -9.80 -6.22 -7.55
C ILE A 16 -8.31 -5.92 -7.39
N VAL A 17 -7.78 -5.97 -6.16
CA VAL A 17 -6.34 -5.75 -5.91
C VAL A 17 -5.48 -6.79 -6.62
N ARG A 18 -5.94 -8.04 -6.70
CA ARG A 18 -5.28 -9.09 -7.51
C ARG A 18 -5.23 -8.73 -8.99
N GLN A 19 -6.36 -8.36 -9.56
CA GLN A 19 -6.43 -7.98 -10.97
C GLN A 19 -5.52 -6.79 -11.27
N LEU A 20 -5.55 -5.76 -10.40
CA LEU A 20 -4.64 -4.61 -10.51
C LEU A 20 -3.17 -5.02 -10.45
N TRP A 21 -2.81 -5.90 -9.51
CA TRP A 21 -1.44 -6.40 -9.38
C TRP A 21 -0.98 -7.22 -10.59
N ASP A 22 -1.85 -8.08 -11.15
CA ASP A 22 -1.55 -8.88 -12.32
C ASP A 22 -1.35 -7.99 -13.57
N LEU A 23 -2.12 -6.90 -13.70
CA LEU A 23 -1.98 -5.89 -14.76
C LEU A 23 -0.79 -4.93 -14.56
N THR A 24 -0.25 -4.84 -13.35
CA THR A 24 0.88 -3.96 -13.03
C THR A 24 2.19 -4.48 -13.61
N GLN A 25 2.95 -3.65 -14.32
CA GLN A 25 4.26 -4.04 -14.86
C GLN A 25 5.41 -3.97 -13.84
N ASP A 26 5.41 -2.97 -12.96
CA ASP A 26 6.50 -2.74 -12.01
C ASP A 26 5.98 -2.37 -10.61
N VAL A 27 5.35 -1.20 -10.47
CA VAL A 27 4.95 -0.63 -9.17
C VAL A 27 3.44 -0.52 -9.05
N LEU A 28 2.89 -0.98 -7.92
CA LEU A 28 1.49 -0.78 -7.54
C LEU A 28 1.42 0.09 -6.28
N VAL A 29 0.65 1.16 -6.33
CA VAL A 29 0.40 2.05 -5.19
C VAL A 29 -1.06 1.92 -4.79
N LEU A 30 -1.30 1.59 -3.51
CA LEU A 30 -2.63 1.62 -2.91
C LEU A 30 -2.68 2.76 -1.88
N VAL A 31 -3.76 3.54 -1.90
CA VAL A 31 -3.95 4.69 -1.01
C VAL A 31 -5.40 4.70 -0.51
N GLU A 32 -5.59 4.91 0.78
CA GLU A 32 -6.89 5.02 1.44
C GLU A 32 -6.88 6.19 2.45
N PRO A 33 -8.04 6.68 2.92
CA PRO A 33 -8.08 7.71 3.94
C PRO A 33 -7.34 7.29 5.20
N GLY A 34 -6.73 8.25 5.89
CA GLY A 34 -5.98 8.07 7.12
C GLY A 34 -6.90 7.88 8.33
N THR A 35 -7.75 6.85 8.26
CA THR A 35 -8.68 6.43 9.30
C THR A 35 -8.32 5.01 9.77
N PRO A 36 -8.80 4.57 10.94
CA PRO A 36 -8.62 3.19 11.37
C PRO A 36 -9.09 2.16 10.32
N HIS A 37 -10.21 2.44 9.66
CA HIS A 37 -10.76 1.59 8.60
C HIS A 37 -9.85 1.53 7.36
N GLY A 38 -9.46 2.70 6.82
CA GLY A 38 -8.61 2.77 5.64
C GLY A 38 -7.23 2.13 5.88
N SER A 39 -6.62 2.38 7.05
CA SER A 39 -5.35 1.75 7.44
C SER A 39 -5.47 0.22 7.54
N SER A 40 -6.59 -0.29 8.05
CA SER A 40 -6.85 -1.74 8.13
C SER A 40 -6.96 -2.36 6.74
N ILE A 41 -7.63 -1.71 5.80
CA ILE A 41 -7.70 -2.15 4.39
C ILE A 41 -6.29 -2.23 3.79
N ILE A 42 -5.49 -1.18 3.93
CA ILE A 42 -4.10 -1.15 3.43
C ILE A 42 -3.27 -2.28 4.03
N ALA A 43 -3.38 -2.53 5.35
CA ALA A 43 -2.67 -3.60 6.02
C ALA A 43 -3.09 -5.00 5.53
N GLN A 44 -4.39 -5.22 5.28
CA GLN A 44 -4.92 -6.47 4.75
C GLN A 44 -4.43 -6.72 3.32
N MET A 45 -4.51 -5.71 2.44
CA MET A 45 -4.07 -5.83 1.05
C MET A 45 -2.55 -6.05 0.95
N ARG A 46 -1.76 -5.36 1.79
CA ARG A 46 -0.32 -5.60 1.95
C ARG A 46 -0.02 -7.04 2.30
N SER A 47 -0.70 -7.57 3.31
CA SER A 47 -0.49 -8.95 3.73
C SER A 47 -0.88 -9.93 2.63
N HIS A 48 -1.96 -9.64 1.89
CA HIS A 48 -2.45 -10.49 0.81
C HIS A 48 -1.49 -10.59 -0.38
N ILE A 49 -1.01 -9.45 -0.91
CA ILE A 49 -0.06 -9.43 -2.04
C ILE A 49 1.22 -10.17 -1.67
N LEU A 50 1.82 -9.84 -0.52
CA LEU A 50 3.07 -10.47 -0.07
C LEU A 50 2.91 -11.98 0.15
N TRP A 51 1.80 -12.41 0.76
CA TRP A 51 1.53 -13.83 0.96
C TRP A 51 1.40 -14.58 -0.37
N MET A 52 0.64 -14.03 -1.31
CA MET A 52 0.37 -14.66 -2.61
C MET A 52 1.64 -14.78 -3.45
N GLU A 53 2.43 -13.71 -3.53
CA GLU A 53 3.67 -13.68 -4.31
C GLU A 53 4.74 -14.58 -3.69
N ASN A 54 4.86 -14.62 -2.37
CA ASN A 54 5.71 -15.60 -1.69
C ASN A 54 5.30 -17.05 -1.99
N ARG A 55 3.99 -17.33 -2.10
CA ARG A 55 3.48 -18.66 -2.45
C ARG A 55 3.76 -19.02 -3.91
N LYS A 56 3.61 -18.06 -4.85
CA LYS A 56 3.96 -18.24 -6.26
C LYS A 56 5.46 -18.51 -6.42
N HIS A 57 6.30 -17.69 -5.78
CA HIS A 57 7.76 -17.84 -5.80
C HIS A 57 8.21 -19.21 -5.29
N ARG A 58 7.71 -19.66 -4.12
CA ARG A 58 8.06 -20.99 -3.55
C ARG A 58 7.70 -22.16 -4.46
N LYS A 59 6.61 -22.06 -5.23
CA LYS A 59 6.22 -23.09 -6.21
C LYS A 59 7.14 -23.06 -7.44
N SER A 60 7.53 -21.87 -7.90
CA SER A 60 8.44 -21.70 -9.03
C SER A 60 9.86 -22.19 -8.69
N SER A 61 10.38 -21.87 -7.50
CA SER A 61 11.73 -22.30 -7.09
C SER A 61 11.85 -23.82 -6.98
N LYS A 62 10.79 -24.55 -6.59
CA LYS A 62 10.80 -26.03 -6.55
C LYS A 62 10.81 -26.67 -7.95
N LYS A 63 10.40 -25.94 -8.98
CA LYS A 63 10.28 -26.44 -10.36
C LYS A 63 11.55 -26.20 -11.20
N ASN A 64 12.42 -25.28 -10.77
CA ASN A 64 13.60 -24.81 -11.52
C ASN A 64 14.91 -25.48 -11.07
N ASN A 65 14.87 -26.58 -10.31
CA ASN A 65 16.08 -27.20 -9.77
C ASN A 65 16.83 -28.10 -10.79
N GLU A 66 16.54 -27.98 -12.09
CA GLU A 66 17.16 -28.84 -13.12
C GLU A 66 17.87 -28.13 -14.29
N VAL A 67 17.72 -26.83 -14.63
CA VAL A 67 18.43 -26.27 -15.82
C VAL A 67 18.80 -24.78 -15.73
N CYS A 68 20.05 -24.51 -16.13
CA CYS A 68 20.81 -23.29 -16.48
C CYS A 68 20.48 -21.90 -15.89
N LYS A 69 21.57 -21.29 -15.43
CA LYS A 69 21.73 -19.95 -14.89
C LYS A 69 21.91 -18.94 -16.04
N ASP A 70 20.84 -18.66 -16.78
CA ASP A 70 20.86 -17.59 -17.79
C ASP A 70 20.02 -16.38 -17.35
N LEU A 71 20.56 -15.20 -17.68
CA LEU A 71 20.23 -13.85 -17.20
C LEU A 71 18.82 -13.38 -17.58
N ILE A 72 17.78 -13.86 -16.86
CA ILE A 72 16.42 -13.33 -16.98
C ILE A 72 16.01 -12.71 -15.63
N THR A 73 15.93 -11.38 -15.64
CA THR A 73 15.40 -10.49 -14.61
C THR A 73 14.35 -11.17 -13.72
N GLU A 74 14.70 -11.44 -12.46
CA GLU A 74 13.80 -12.08 -11.49
C GLU A 74 12.63 -11.15 -11.12
N LYS A 75 11.61 -11.08 -12.00
CA LYS A 75 10.31 -10.44 -11.73
C LYS A 75 9.41 -11.30 -10.82
N ALA A 76 9.91 -12.44 -10.34
CA ALA A 76 9.17 -13.30 -9.43
C ALA A 76 9.18 -12.70 -8.01
N GLY A 77 7.98 -12.55 -7.43
CA GLY A 77 7.82 -12.02 -6.08
C GLY A 77 7.34 -10.58 -6.03
N ALA A 78 7.18 -10.09 -4.81
CA ALA A 78 6.88 -8.69 -4.51
C ALA A 78 7.53 -8.29 -3.20
N PHE A 79 7.87 -7.01 -3.09
CA PHE A 79 8.31 -6.41 -1.83
C PHE A 79 7.70 -5.02 -1.67
N VAL A 80 7.64 -4.57 -0.42
CA VAL A 80 7.18 -3.23 -0.05
C VAL A 80 8.32 -2.24 -0.19
N VAL A 81 8.11 -1.23 -1.02
CA VAL A 81 9.01 -0.09 -1.21
C VAL A 81 8.75 0.99 -0.15
N ALA A 82 7.48 1.22 0.17
CA ALA A 82 7.07 2.22 1.15
C ALA A 82 5.68 1.89 1.74
N PRO A 83 5.32 2.41 2.92
CA PRO A 83 6.18 3.15 3.86
C PRO A 83 7.04 2.22 4.74
N CYS A 84 6.64 0.95 4.89
CA CYS A 84 7.36 0.00 5.72
C CYS A 84 8.70 -0.41 5.07
N PRO A 85 9.84 -0.34 5.78
CA PRO A 85 11.12 -0.80 5.28
C PRO A 85 11.27 -2.31 5.31
N HIS A 86 10.20 -3.07 5.60
CA HIS A 86 10.21 -4.51 5.75
C HIS A 86 8.97 -5.15 5.12
N ASP A 87 9.04 -6.45 4.84
CA ASP A 87 7.92 -7.25 4.31
C ASP A 87 7.21 -8.09 5.39
N GLY A 88 7.74 -8.13 6.61
CA GLY A 88 7.12 -8.82 7.75
C GLY A 88 5.83 -8.15 8.25
N THR A 89 5.22 -8.73 9.30
CA THR A 89 4.05 -8.16 9.97
C THR A 89 4.33 -6.75 10.48
N CYS A 90 3.39 -5.82 10.28
CA CYS A 90 3.54 -4.44 10.75
C CYS A 90 3.55 -4.40 12.29
N PRO A 91 4.58 -3.81 12.94
CA PRO A 91 4.66 -3.72 14.40
C PRO A 91 3.48 -2.96 15.02
N LEU A 92 2.92 -1.99 14.29
CA LEU A 92 1.85 -1.13 14.77
C LEU A 92 0.53 -1.89 15.00
N VAL A 93 0.34 -3.05 14.36
CA VAL A 93 -0.87 -3.89 14.52
C VAL A 93 -1.12 -4.24 15.99
N LYS A 94 -0.06 -4.41 16.79
CA LYS A 94 -0.18 -4.77 18.21
C LYS A 94 -0.42 -3.56 19.14
N SER A 95 -0.41 -2.34 18.63
CA SER A 95 -0.41 -1.12 19.45
C SER A 95 -1.79 -0.47 19.62
N GLY A 96 -2.82 -0.95 18.92
CA GLY A 96 -4.14 -0.29 18.85
C GLY A 96 -4.15 1.01 18.04
N LYS A 97 -3.00 1.48 17.55
CA LYS A 97 -2.87 2.64 16.66
C LYS A 97 -2.95 2.19 15.19
N TYR A 98 -3.24 3.14 14.30
CA TYR A 98 -3.27 2.93 12.86
C TYR A 98 -2.17 3.73 12.15
N CYS A 99 -1.57 3.14 11.11
CA CYS A 99 -0.47 3.73 10.36
C CYS A 99 -1.07 4.69 9.34
N HIS A 100 -0.75 5.98 9.48
CA HIS A 100 -1.21 7.03 8.60
C HIS A 100 -0.16 8.14 8.51
N PHE A 101 -0.30 8.95 7.48
CA PHE A 101 0.52 10.12 7.15
C PHE A 101 -0.40 11.32 6.98
N VAL A 102 0.18 12.50 6.98
CA VAL A 102 -0.56 13.77 6.86
C VAL A 102 0.04 14.57 5.73
N GLN A 103 -0.78 14.97 4.77
CA GLN A 103 -0.44 15.97 3.76
C GLN A 103 -1.12 17.28 4.12
N ARG A 104 -0.34 18.35 4.21
CA ARG A 104 -0.89 19.71 4.36
C ARG A 104 -1.21 20.28 2.99
N LEU A 105 -2.43 20.75 2.80
CA LEU A 105 -2.94 21.36 1.57
C LEU A 105 -3.41 22.78 1.86
N GLU A 106 -3.09 23.72 0.97
CA GLU A 106 -3.61 25.07 1.08
C GLU A 106 -5.12 25.04 0.81
N ARG A 107 -5.90 25.75 1.65
CA ARG A 107 -7.33 25.92 1.39
C ARG A 107 -7.50 26.78 0.16
N THR A 108 -8.41 26.40 -0.72
CA THR A 108 -8.75 27.22 -1.89
C THR A 108 -9.40 28.54 -1.46
N SER A 109 -9.40 29.54 -2.35
CA SER A 109 -10.07 30.83 -2.11
C SER A 109 -11.54 30.65 -1.68
N SER A 110 -12.28 29.77 -2.36
CA SER A 110 -13.65 29.43 -2.00
C SER A 110 -13.76 28.81 -0.61
N GLN A 111 -12.87 27.87 -0.25
CA GLN A 111 -12.87 27.29 1.09
C GLN A 111 -12.60 28.33 2.18
N ARG A 112 -11.70 29.29 1.92
CA ARG A 112 -11.41 30.40 2.84
C ARG A 112 -12.59 31.36 2.97
N ALA A 113 -13.32 31.61 1.89
CA ALA A 113 -14.48 32.49 1.88
C ALA A 113 -15.71 31.90 2.59
N TYR A 114 -15.93 30.57 2.47
CA TYR A 114 -17.17 29.95 2.90
C TYR A 114 -17.07 29.01 4.12
N LYS A 115 -15.93 28.35 4.38
CA LYS A 115 -15.81 27.49 5.58
C LYS A 115 -15.72 28.39 6.81
N ARG A 116 -16.63 28.19 7.77
CA ARG A 116 -16.57 28.83 9.08
C ARG A 116 -15.90 27.90 10.08
N SER A 117 -15.05 28.43 10.93
CA SER A 117 -14.51 27.75 12.11
C SER A 117 -15.31 28.13 13.35
N LYS A 118 -15.49 27.17 14.27
CA LYS A 118 -16.19 27.43 15.54
C LYS A 118 -15.26 28.20 16.47
N GLY A 119 -15.40 29.53 16.53
CA GLY A 119 -14.77 30.38 17.55
C GLY A 119 -13.29 30.69 17.35
N GLU A 120 -12.61 30.09 16.37
CA GLU A 120 -11.21 30.40 16.03
C GLU A 120 -11.08 30.94 14.59
N PRO A 121 -10.03 31.70 14.24
CA PRO A 121 -9.76 32.07 12.85
C PRO A 121 -9.53 30.83 11.96
N LEU A 122 -10.14 30.82 10.77
CA LEU A 122 -9.98 29.70 9.84
C LEU A 122 -8.52 29.66 9.35
N ARG A 123 -7.83 28.54 9.62
CA ARG A 123 -6.46 28.32 9.14
C ARG A 123 -6.40 28.39 7.61
N GLY A 124 -5.27 28.84 7.05
CA GLY A 124 -5.06 28.86 5.59
C GLY A 124 -4.88 27.48 4.95
N PHE A 125 -4.77 26.41 5.75
CA PHE A 125 -4.49 25.06 5.27
C PHE A 125 -5.38 23.99 5.93
N GLU A 126 -5.51 22.86 5.25
CA GLU A 126 -6.17 21.64 5.73
C GLU A 126 -5.14 20.50 5.78
N ASP A 127 -5.19 19.71 6.85
CA ASP A 127 -4.34 18.54 7.03
C ASP A 127 -5.15 17.30 6.62
N GLU A 128 -4.85 16.72 5.46
CA GLU A 128 -5.47 15.51 4.96
C GLU A 128 -4.68 14.28 5.41
N LYS A 129 -5.35 13.36 6.11
CA LYS A 129 -4.74 12.10 6.55
C LYS A 129 -4.93 11.03 5.50
N PHE A 130 -3.89 10.25 5.22
CA PHE A 130 -3.94 9.11 4.31
C PHE A 130 -3.10 7.93 4.81
N SER A 131 -3.46 6.72 4.38
CA SER A 131 -2.69 5.50 4.58
C SER A 131 -2.33 4.94 3.21
N TYR A 132 -1.11 4.45 3.01
CA TYR A 132 -0.68 3.96 1.71
C TYR A 132 0.29 2.79 1.83
N VAL A 133 0.43 2.06 0.72
CA VAL A 133 1.48 1.05 0.53
C VAL A 133 1.90 1.04 -0.93
N VAL A 134 3.20 0.89 -1.15
CA VAL A 134 3.83 0.80 -2.46
C VAL A 134 4.48 -0.56 -2.57
N PHE A 135 4.06 -1.34 -3.56
CA PHE A 135 4.67 -2.62 -3.91
C PHE A 135 5.50 -2.47 -5.17
N ARG A 136 6.57 -3.26 -5.27
CA ARG A 136 7.31 -3.44 -6.51
C ARG A 136 7.46 -4.93 -6.83
N LYS A 137 7.36 -5.28 -8.11
CA LYS A 137 7.58 -6.65 -8.60
C LYS A 137 9.04 -7.07 -8.47
N GLY A 138 9.24 -8.37 -8.23
CA GLY A 138 10.56 -8.97 -8.09
C GLY A 138 11.07 -9.02 -6.65
N ARG A 139 12.39 -9.19 -6.53
CA ARG A 139 13.07 -9.37 -5.24
C ARG A 139 13.50 -8.02 -4.65
N ARG A 140 13.39 -7.91 -3.33
CA ARG A 140 13.93 -6.78 -2.58
C ARG A 140 15.44 -6.67 -2.85
N PRO A 141 15.94 -5.50 -3.28
CA PRO A 141 17.37 -5.28 -3.48
C PRO A 141 18.13 -5.60 -2.20
N ARG A 142 19.22 -6.36 -2.31
CA ARG A 142 20.16 -6.53 -1.20
C ARG A 142 20.98 -5.24 -1.11
N HIS A 143 21.12 -4.67 0.08
CA HIS A 143 22.09 -3.61 0.29
C HIS A 143 23.47 -4.17 -0.04
N VAL A 144 24.08 -3.64 -1.08
CA VAL A 144 25.49 -3.85 -1.39
C VAL A 144 26.21 -2.75 -0.63
N PHE A 145 26.94 -3.12 0.42
CA PHE A 145 27.90 -2.23 1.08
C PHE A 145 29.24 -2.31 0.36
#